data_AF-A0A117QJY2-F1
#
_entry.id   AF-A0A117QJY2-F1
#
_cell.length_a   1.000
_cell.length_b   1.000
_cell.length_c   1.000
_cell.angle_alpha   90.00
_cell.angle_beta   90.00
_cell.angle_gamma   90.00
#
_symmetry.space_group_name_H-M   'P 1'
#
loop_
_entity.id
_entity.type
_entity.pdbx_description
1 polymer ?
#
loop_
_entity_poly.entity_id
_entity_poly.type
_entity_poly.pdbx_seq_one_letter_code
_entity_poly.pdbx_strand_id
1 'polypeptide(L)'
;MSDEPEATGQDSEEVSRLVDAIEAFRAIEDPAERTKVASEALRRWPDLHSELRSIRQDSVLQLRDQGLTWPQIAAIIGGGIKPERAQQIGKGLSGAQRKKNERAAKAEREE
;
A
#
# COMPACT_ATOMS: atom_id res chain seq x y z
N MET A 1 1.46 37.63 1.44
CA MET A 1 0.68 36.68 0.63
C MET A 1 1.61 35.54 0.30
N SER A 2 1.63 34.54 1.17
CA SER A 2 2.37 33.31 0.94
C SER A 2 1.39 32.38 0.26
N ASP A 3 1.62 32.09 -1.02
CA ASP A 3 0.94 30.99 -1.70
C ASP A 3 1.38 29.68 -1.03
N GLU A 4 0.53 29.16 -0.15
CA GLU A 4 0.52 27.73 0.17
C GLU A 4 0.13 26.98 -1.10
N PRO A 5 0.91 25.98 -1.57
CA PRO A 5 0.44 25.14 -2.65
C PRO A 5 -0.74 24.32 -2.13
N GLU A 6 -1.95 24.66 -2.58
CA GLU A 6 -3.12 23.79 -2.51
C GLU A 6 -2.73 22.46 -3.16
N ALA A 7 -2.56 21.43 -2.33
CA ALA A 7 -2.46 20.05 -2.80
C ALA A 7 -3.81 19.67 -3.40
N THR A 8 -3.97 19.90 -4.70
CA THR A 8 -5.11 19.43 -5.48
C THR A 8 -5.08 17.91 -5.49
N GLY A 9 -5.87 17.32 -4.58
CA GLY A 9 -6.13 15.90 -4.52
C GLY A 9 -6.94 15.47 -5.73
N GLN A 10 -6.25 15.19 -6.82
CA GLN A 10 -6.79 14.40 -7.91
C GLN A 10 -6.19 13.00 -7.72
N ASP A 11 -7.00 12.07 -7.24
CA ASP A 11 -6.61 10.67 -7.17
C ASP A 11 -6.08 10.26 -8.54
N SER A 12 -4.99 9.49 -8.58
CA SER A 12 -4.42 9.06 -9.87
C SER A 12 -5.48 8.29 -10.67
N GLU A 13 -5.37 8.30 -11.99
CA GLU A 13 -6.32 7.56 -12.85
C GLU A 13 -6.41 6.08 -12.46
N GLU A 14 -5.30 5.48 -12.04
CA GLU A 14 -5.23 4.10 -11.58
C GLU A 14 -6.01 3.87 -10.28
N VAL A 15 -5.90 4.80 -9.33
CA VAL A 15 -6.69 4.74 -8.08
C VAL A 15 -8.17 4.91 -8.41
N SER A 16 -8.52 5.86 -9.29
CA SER A 16 -9.89 6.07 -9.74
C SER A 16 -10.47 4.81 -10.40
N ARG A 17 -9.74 4.16 -11.30
CA ARG A 17 -10.15 2.89 -11.93
C ARG A 17 -10.39 1.78 -10.90
N LEU A 18 -9.57 1.68 -9.86
CA LEU A 18 -9.76 0.70 -8.80
C LEU A 18 -11.02 1.00 -7.98
N VAL A 19 -11.27 2.27 -7.66
CA VAL A 19 -12.49 2.71 -6.96
C VAL A 19 -13.73 2.44 -7.81
N ASP A 20 -13.70 2.79 -9.10
CA ASP A 20 -14.79 2.53 -10.04
C ASP A 20 -15.08 1.04 -10.17
N ALA A 21 -14.03 0.19 -10.23
CA ALA A 21 -14.18 -1.25 -10.24
C ALA A 21 -14.87 -1.77 -8.96
N ILE A 22 -14.56 -1.19 -7.79
CA ILE A 22 -15.24 -1.53 -6.52
C ILE A 22 -16.71 -1.11 -6.56
N GLU A 23 -17.02 0.09 -7.05
CA GLU A 23 -18.39 0.60 -7.18
C GLU A 23 -19.22 -0.23 -8.18
N ALA A 24 -18.61 -0.77 -9.24
CA ALA A 24 -19.27 -1.67 -10.18
C ALA A 24 -19.83 -2.94 -9.51
N PHE A 25 -19.21 -3.45 -8.44
CA PHE A 25 -19.80 -4.55 -7.66
C PHE A 25 -21.08 -4.13 -6.94
N ARG A 26 -21.18 -2.88 -6.47
CA ARG A 26 -22.38 -2.38 -5.78
C ARG A 26 -23.57 -2.23 -6.73
N ALA A 27 -23.30 -1.91 -7.99
CA ALA A 27 -24.30 -1.76 -9.05
C ALA A 27 -24.96 -3.09 -9.46
N ILE A 28 -24.44 -4.24 -9.04
CA ILE A 28 -25.07 -5.54 -9.27
C ILE A 28 -26.33 -5.64 -8.40
N GLU A 29 -27.50 -5.68 -9.06
CA GLU A 29 -28.81 -5.68 -8.42
C GLU A 29 -29.10 -6.97 -7.64
N ASP A 30 -28.80 -8.13 -8.24
CA ASP A 30 -29.02 -9.43 -7.60
C ASP A 30 -28.03 -9.65 -6.45
N PRO A 31 -28.50 -9.77 -5.19
CA PRO A 31 -27.63 -10.04 -4.05
C PRO A 31 -26.86 -11.36 -4.15
N ALA A 32 -27.42 -12.38 -4.82
CA ALA A 32 -26.74 -13.67 -4.98
C ALA A 32 -25.55 -13.52 -5.94
N GLU A 33 -25.75 -12.93 -7.11
CA GLU A 33 -24.67 -12.68 -8.06
C GLU A 33 -23.62 -11.71 -7.49
N ARG A 34 -24.04 -10.61 -6.83
CA ARG A 34 -23.13 -9.66 -6.18
C ARG A 34 -22.22 -10.35 -5.17
N THR A 35 -22.80 -11.21 -4.32
CA THR A 35 -22.04 -12.01 -3.35
C THR A 35 -21.04 -12.92 -4.03
N LYS A 36 -21.46 -13.62 -5.10
CA LYS A 36 -20.62 -14.55 -5.84
C LYS A 36 -19.40 -13.86 -6.44
N VAL A 37 -19.59 -12.75 -7.17
CA VAL A 37 -18.48 -12.04 -7.82
C VAL A 37 -17.57 -11.32 -6.83
N ALA A 38 -18.13 -10.73 -5.77
CA ALA A 38 -17.33 -10.10 -4.72
C ALA A 38 -16.47 -11.14 -3.98
N SER A 39 -17.03 -12.32 -3.73
CA SER A 39 -16.27 -13.44 -3.14
C SER A 39 -15.14 -13.92 -4.05
N GLU A 40 -15.31 -13.88 -5.37
CA GLU A 40 -14.22 -14.18 -6.30
C GLU A 40 -13.10 -13.15 -6.23
N ALA A 41 -13.45 -11.85 -6.25
CA ALA A 41 -12.47 -10.78 -6.09
C ALA A 41 -11.69 -10.92 -4.77
N LEU A 42 -12.40 -11.19 -3.66
CA LEU A 42 -11.79 -11.40 -2.35
C LEU A 42 -10.87 -12.62 -2.28
N ARG A 43 -11.13 -13.70 -3.04
CA ARG A 43 -10.20 -14.84 -3.14
C ARG A 43 -8.90 -14.48 -3.82
N ARG A 44 -8.94 -13.60 -4.83
CA ARG A 44 -7.74 -13.11 -5.54
C ARG A 44 -7.03 -11.95 -4.84
N TRP A 45 -7.72 -11.28 -3.92
CA TRP A 45 -7.21 -10.10 -3.22
C TRP A 45 -5.86 -10.29 -2.53
N PRO A 46 -5.54 -11.42 -1.87
CA PRO A 46 -4.22 -11.62 -1.28
C PRO A 46 -3.07 -11.45 -2.29
N ASP A 47 -3.23 -11.98 -3.50
CA ASP A 47 -2.23 -11.92 -4.56
C ASP A 47 -2.14 -10.50 -5.14
N LEU A 48 -3.29 -9.91 -5.49
CA LEU A 48 -3.38 -8.53 -6.01
C LEU A 48 -2.80 -7.51 -5.01
N HIS A 49 -3.11 -7.67 -3.73
CA HIS A 49 -2.56 -6.84 -2.67
C HIS A 49 -1.05 -7.06 -2.51
N SER A 50 -0.56 -8.29 -2.65
CA SER A 50 0.88 -8.58 -2.64
C SER A 50 1.60 -7.93 -3.82
N GLU A 51 0.99 -7.94 -5.00
CA GLU A 51 1.52 -7.30 -6.20
C GLU A 51 1.64 -5.78 -6.03
N LEU A 52 0.58 -5.11 -5.56
CA LEU A 52 0.62 -3.66 -5.26
C LEU A 52 1.72 -3.30 -4.24
N ARG A 53 1.95 -4.16 -3.26
CA ARG A 53 3.04 -3.96 -2.29
C ARG A 53 4.41 -4.11 -2.93
N SER A 54 4.57 -5.06 -3.84
CA SER A 54 5.82 -5.32 -4.56
C SER A 54 6.14 -4.15 -5.49
N ILE A 55 5.16 -3.69 -6.27
CA ILE A 55 5.26 -2.48 -7.11
C ILE A 55 5.77 -1.30 -6.27
N ARG A 56 5.13 -1.04 -5.12
CA ARG A 56 5.57 0.06 -4.24
C ARG A 56 6.98 -0.14 -3.69
N GLN A 57 7.34 -1.36 -3.29
CA GLN A 57 8.68 -1.66 -2.79
C GLN A 57 9.72 -1.40 -3.87
N ASP A 58 9.49 -1.89 -5.08
CA ASP A 58 10.40 -1.74 -6.21
C ASP A 58 10.56 -0.28 -6.59
N SER A 59 9.48 0.51 -6.63
CA SER A 59 9.57 1.95 -6.86
C SER A 59 10.40 2.66 -5.77
N VAL A 60 10.23 2.30 -4.50
CA VAL A 60 11.04 2.87 -3.41
C VAL A 60 12.52 2.53 -3.56
N LEU A 61 12.85 1.31 -3.99
CA LEU A 61 14.24 0.91 -4.25
C LEU A 61 14.82 1.68 -5.45
N GLN A 62 14.06 1.84 -6.54
CA GLN A 62 14.49 2.64 -7.69
C GLN A 62 14.76 4.10 -7.31
N LEU A 63 13.91 4.71 -6.47
CA LEU A 63 14.15 6.07 -5.96
C LEU A 63 15.42 6.15 -5.10
N ARG A 64 15.73 5.10 -4.33
CA ARG A 64 16.99 5.01 -3.58
C ARG A 64 18.19 4.93 -4.51
N ASP A 65 18.09 4.15 -5.59
CA ASP A 65 19.14 4.00 -6.59
C ASP A 65 19.38 5.30 -7.37
N GLN A 66 18.35 6.13 -7.53
CA GLN A 66 18.44 7.51 -8.04
C GLN A 66 19.06 8.50 -7.04
N GLY A 67 19.42 8.06 -5.84
CA GLY A 67 20.10 8.88 -4.82
C GLY A 67 19.17 9.61 -3.84
N LEU A 68 17.85 9.44 -3.91
CA LEU A 68 16.92 10.13 -3.01
C LEU A 68 17.02 9.59 -1.58
N THR A 69 17.00 10.48 -0.59
CA THR A 69 17.02 10.11 0.84
C THR A 69 15.67 9.57 1.32
N TRP A 70 15.66 8.80 2.42
CA TRP A 70 14.40 8.29 3.00
C TRP A 70 13.38 9.37 3.36
N PRO A 71 13.75 10.56 3.87
CA PRO A 71 12.80 11.65 4.05
C PRO A 71 12.19 12.16 2.75
N GLN A 72 12.97 12.27 1.68
CA GLN A 72 12.44 12.68 0.36
C GLN A 72 11.49 11.63 -0.20
N ILE A 73 11.84 10.35 -0.09
CA ILE A 73 10.96 9.25 -0.52
C ILE A 73 9.67 9.23 0.31
N ALA A 74 9.75 9.44 1.63
CA ALA A 74 8.57 9.53 2.48
C ALA A 74 7.64 10.68 2.08
N ALA A 75 8.20 11.83 1.71
CA ALA A 75 7.45 12.96 1.18
C ALA A 75 6.77 12.62 -0.16
N ILE A 76 7.44 11.87 -1.05
CA ILE A 76 6.87 11.41 -2.33
C ILE A 76 5.70 10.44 -2.10
N ILE A 77 5.83 9.47 -1.19
CA ILE A 77 4.72 8.54 -0.90
C ILE A 77 3.53 9.31 -0.28
N GLY A 78 3.79 10.38 0.45
CA GLY A 78 2.75 11.24 1.02
C GLY A 78 2.04 10.60 2.22
N GLY A 79 0.87 11.13 2.56
CA GLY A 79 0.01 10.58 3.63
C GLY A 79 0.62 10.63 5.04
N GLY A 80 1.53 11.58 5.31
CA GLY A 80 2.19 11.72 6.61
C GLY A 80 3.14 10.57 6.97
N ILE A 81 3.60 9.81 5.96
CA ILE A 81 4.53 8.70 6.16
C ILE A 81 5.88 9.24 6.67
N LYS A 82 6.40 8.60 7.72
CA LYS A 82 7.71 8.92 8.30
C LYS A 82 8.87 8.27 7.51
N PRO A 83 10.09 8.83 7.54
CA PRO A 83 11.25 8.27 6.85
C PRO A 83 11.54 6.79 7.19
N GLU A 84 11.33 6.39 8.43
CA GLU A 84 11.53 5.01 8.89
C GLU A 84 10.56 4.06 8.19
N ARG A 85 9.33 4.53 7.92
CA ARG A 85 8.34 3.74 7.22
C ARG A 85 8.68 3.59 5.75
N ALA A 86 9.22 4.61 5.09
CA ALA A 86 9.76 4.49 3.74
C ALA A 86 10.92 3.46 3.68
N GLN A 87 11.83 3.48 4.66
CA GLN A 87 12.90 2.47 4.77
C GLN A 87 12.33 1.05 4.93
N GLN A 88 11.32 0.86 5.78
CA GLN A 88 10.69 -0.44 5.96
C GLN A 88 10.00 -0.95 4.69
N ILE A 89 9.39 -0.05 3.92
CA ILE A 89 8.79 -0.39 2.62
C ILE A 89 9.87 -0.91 1.67
N GLY A 90 11.02 -0.22 1.55
CA GLY A 90 12.13 -0.69 0.72
C GLY A 90 12.68 -2.06 1.15
N LYS A 91 12.66 -2.37 2.46
CA LYS A 91 13.05 -3.68 3.01
C LYS A 91 11.98 -4.77 2.84
N GLY A 92 10.83 -4.46 2.22
CA GLY A 92 9.70 -5.40 2.08
C GLY A 92 9.03 -5.78 3.40
N LEU A 93 9.29 -5.04 4.49
CA LEU A 93 8.76 -5.39 5.81
C LEU A 93 7.28 -5.00 5.92
N SER A 94 6.40 -6.01 5.90
CA SER A 94 4.99 -5.86 6.28
C SER A 94 4.80 -5.81 7.80
N GLY A 95 3.69 -5.21 8.25
CA GLY A 95 3.32 -5.21 9.67
C GLY A 95 3.16 -6.63 10.24
N ALA A 96 2.70 -7.58 9.42
CA ALA A 96 2.58 -8.98 9.80
C ALA A 96 3.96 -9.66 9.96
N GLN A 97 4.88 -9.45 9.00
CA GLN A 97 6.25 -9.95 9.10
C GLN A 97 6.98 -9.32 10.29
N ARG A 98 6.78 -8.02 10.55
CA ARG A 98 7.34 -7.36 11.73
C ARG A 98 6.86 -8.01 13.03
N LYS A 99 5.55 -8.21 13.17
CA LYS A 99 4.98 -8.86 14.37
C LYS A 99 5.47 -10.31 14.53
N LYS A 100 5.70 -11.03 13.41
CA LYS A 100 6.31 -12.36 13.43
C LYS A 100 7.76 -12.30 13.91
N ASN A 101 8.57 -11.39 13.39
CA ASN A 101 9.97 -11.23 13.77
C ASN A 101 10.12 -10.74 15.23
N GLU A 102 9.27 -9.84 15.68
CA GLU A 102 9.23 -9.36 17.07
C GLU A 102 8.90 -10.51 18.04
N ARG A 103 7.97 -11.41 17.68
CA ARG A 103 7.64 -12.60 18.47
C ARG A 103 8.79 -13.60 18.51
N ALA A 104 9.44 -13.85 17.38
CA ALA A 104 10.60 -14.74 17.30
C ALA A 104 11.77 -14.23 18.15
N ALA A 105 12.10 -12.94 18.02
CA ALA A 105 13.18 -12.30 18.79
C ALA A 105 12.89 -12.23 20.30
N LYS A 106 11.61 -12.26 20.71
CA LYS A 106 11.23 -12.35 22.12
C LYS A 106 11.40 -13.77 22.66
N ALA A 107 11.01 -14.79 21.89
CA ALA A 107 11.17 -16.19 22.26
C ALA A 107 12.65 -16.57 22.47
N GLU A 108 13.54 -16.11 21.57
CA GLU A 108 14.99 -16.34 21.67
C GLU A 108 15.67 -15.62 22.86
N ARG A 109 15.02 -14.64 23.49
CA ARG A 109 15.55 -13.92 24.67
C ARG A 109 15.06 -14.47 25.99
N GLU A 110 14.00 -15.28 25.95
CA GLU A 110 13.39 -15.92 27.11
C GLU A 110 13.86 -17.39 27.27
N GLU A 111 14.75 -17.84 26.38
CA GLU A 111 15.45 -19.14 26.36
C GLU A 111 16.93 -18.97 26.72
#